data_AF-A0A661XGA0-F1
#
_entry.id   AF-A0A661XGA0-F1
#
_cell.length_a   1.000
_cell.length_b   1.000
_cell.length_c   1.000
_cell.angle_alpha   90.00
_cell.angle_beta   90.00
_cell.angle_gamma   90.00
#
_symmetry.space_group_name_H-M   'P 1'
#
loop_
_entity.id
_entity.type
_entity.pdbx_description
1 polymer ?
#
loop_
_entity_poly.entity_id
_entity_poly.type
_entity_poly.pdbx_seq_one_letter_code
_entity_poly.pdbx_strand_id
1 'polypeptide(L)'
;MFEIRMKLAIILLKETHMKAIKKSVFVILIISIIFISLPTTSTSNYQFDYSTDSIYIRDTLNNNFMLPYKPFIKNNVFLIPLRATVESAGGIVEYNKEDRSILLKYGNRTGKLTLGKNTGIAENKTFIFAEKLFVINGRTAIDIRYVALLVNGILNQKNNSCSITFYPIFNEKDALHHNTTLYTEPHRIISLGANITEILYAIGVDDKIIGVSNFSDYPKDAKNKTQVGGFFNPSIEKIFALSPDIILIARGTPLSVIDKLRALGLKIYTSDPHTIDDIYTLILAVGNITGNMEESINLIKKLRGIENNITDKVKNIPKANKKKIYVEIWNNPQISVGEDTFVNALIEGAGGINITKNLKGDWPIVNSEYIIKENPDTIILLYASTKTDIEKRPGWSEINAVKNGEIYIEDPDIFERPSPRILNGLTRLYEILYGND
;
A
#
# COMPACT_ATOMS: atom_id res chain seq x y z
N MET A 1 8.67 -19.82 4.32
CA MET A 1 8.81 -18.43 3.86
C MET A 1 10.25 -17.90 3.97
N PHE A 2 10.97 -18.12 5.07
CA PHE A 2 12.42 -17.83 5.18
C PHE A 2 13.26 -18.53 4.09
N GLU A 3 12.96 -19.79 3.79
CA GLU A 3 13.64 -20.57 2.72
C GLU A 3 13.38 -20.06 1.29
N ILE A 4 12.18 -19.51 1.06
CA ILE A 4 11.81 -18.91 -0.23
C ILE A 4 12.47 -17.53 -0.38
N ARG A 5 12.52 -16.73 0.69
CA ARG A 5 13.23 -15.44 0.75
C ARG A 5 14.76 -15.61 0.61
N MET A 6 15.34 -16.66 1.19
CA MET A 6 16.74 -17.05 1.00
C MET A 6 17.02 -17.53 -0.43
N LYS A 7 16.14 -18.34 -1.02
CA LYS A 7 16.28 -18.77 -2.42
C LYS A 7 16.18 -17.59 -3.39
N LEU A 8 15.28 -16.63 -3.17
CA LEU A 8 15.19 -15.39 -3.94
C LEU A 8 16.46 -14.53 -3.81
N ALA A 9 17.00 -14.37 -2.61
CA ALA A 9 18.27 -13.67 -2.40
C ALA A 9 19.46 -14.36 -3.10
N ILE A 10 19.52 -15.69 -3.08
CA ILE A 10 20.58 -16.48 -3.74
C ILE A 10 20.44 -16.47 -5.27
N ILE A 11 19.22 -16.45 -5.80
CA ILE A 11 18.94 -16.33 -7.24
C ILE A 11 19.38 -14.95 -7.74
N LEU A 12 19.03 -13.88 -7.02
CA LEU A 12 19.42 -12.50 -7.35
C LEU A 12 20.94 -12.27 -7.25
N LEU A 13 21.63 -12.96 -6.34
CA LEU A 13 23.10 -12.92 -6.22
C LEU A 13 23.84 -13.71 -7.31
N LYS A 14 23.21 -14.74 -7.89
CA LYS A 14 23.81 -15.57 -8.96
C LYS A 14 23.69 -14.97 -10.36
N GLU A 15 22.73 -14.08 -10.60
CA GLU A 15 22.56 -13.43 -11.92
C GLU A 15 23.51 -12.26 -12.19
N THR A 16 24.23 -11.75 -11.18
CA THR A 16 25.19 -10.65 -11.36
C THR A 16 26.62 -11.15 -11.58
N HIS A 17 27.00 -11.40 -12.84
CA HIS A 17 28.40 -11.53 -13.24
C HIS A 17 29.02 -10.16 -13.61
N MET A 18 30.02 -9.75 -12.82
CA MET A 18 31.10 -8.77 -13.05
C MET A 18 30.86 -7.39 -13.70
N LYS A 19 31.38 -6.40 -12.95
CA LYS A 19 32.07 -5.15 -13.37
C LYS A 19 31.25 -4.08 -14.11
N ALA A 20 30.50 -3.32 -13.33
CA ALA A 20 30.54 -1.85 -13.26
C ALA A 20 29.31 -1.38 -12.48
N ILE A 21 29.34 -1.46 -11.14
CA ILE A 21 28.19 -1.02 -10.35
C ILE A 21 28.64 -0.13 -9.19
N LYS A 22 28.57 1.18 -9.41
CA LYS A 22 28.46 2.19 -8.35
C LYS A 22 27.09 2.89 -8.55
N LYS A 23 26.39 3.14 -7.44
CA LYS A 23 24.99 3.59 -7.27
C LYS A 23 23.89 2.52 -7.19
N SER A 24 23.67 1.65 -8.19
CA SER A 24 22.48 0.77 -8.17
C SER A 24 22.53 -0.35 -7.09
N VAL A 25 23.71 -0.87 -6.76
CA VAL A 25 23.89 -1.87 -5.68
C VAL A 25 23.76 -1.25 -4.28
N PHE A 26 23.98 0.06 -4.14
CA PHE A 26 23.83 0.74 -2.85
C PHE A 26 22.34 0.88 -2.46
N VAL A 27 21.46 1.08 -3.46
CA VAL A 27 20.00 1.13 -3.26
C VAL A 27 19.43 -0.26 -2.94
N ILE A 28 19.96 -1.32 -3.55
CA ILE A 28 19.57 -2.71 -3.24
C ILE A 28 20.09 -3.14 -1.85
N LEU A 29 21.28 -2.69 -1.44
CA LEU A 29 21.76 -2.89 -0.07
C LEU A 29 20.91 -2.14 0.95
N ILE A 30 20.46 -0.91 0.64
CA ILE A 30 19.55 -0.15 1.51
C ILE A 30 18.18 -0.84 1.61
N ILE A 31 17.63 -1.37 0.52
CA ILE A 31 16.42 -2.20 0.56
C ILE A 31 16.62 -3.45 1.41
N SER A 32 17.81 -4.07 1.37
CA SER A 32 18.13 -5.25 2.18
C SER A 32 18.35 -4.92 3.66
N ILE A 33 18.86 -3.72 3.98
CA ILE A 33 19.15 -3.26 5.35
C ILE A 33 17.92 -2.64 6.02
N ILE A 34 17.00 -2.01 5.28
CA ILE A 34 15.71 -1.53 5.81
C ILE A 34 14.89 -2.72 6.37
N PHE A 35 15.02 -3.91 5.78
CA PHE A 35 14.40 -5.15 6.27
C PHE A 35 15.14 -5.84 7.43
N ILE A 36 16.31 -5.34 7.87
CA ILE A 36 17.07 -5.86 9.03
C ILE A 36 16.84 -5.00 10.28
N SER A 37 16.02 -3.95 10.21
CA SER A 37 15.48 -3.36 11.44
C SER A 37 14.52 -4.38 12.07
N LEU A 38 14.97 -5.03 13.15
CA LEU A 38 14.10 -5.79 14.04
C LEU A 38 12.89 -4.89 14.34
N PRO A 39 11.67 -5.30 13.96
CA PRO A 39 10.52 -4.44 14.16
C PRO A 39 10.42 -4.12 15.65
N THR A 40 10.25 -2.83 15.96
CA THR A 40 9.75 -2.44 17.28
C THR A 40 8.46 -3.21 17.50
N THR A 41 8.48 -4.07 18.51
CA THR A 41 7.61 -5.25 18.60
C THR A 41 6.17 -4.86 18.97
N SER A 42 5.36 -4.47 17.98
CA SER A 42 3.91 -4.57 18.08
C SER A 42 3.53 -6.05 18.05
N THR A 43 3.60 -6.70 19.20
CA THR A 43 3.24 -8.11 19.38
C THR A 43 1.88 -8.19 20.06
N SER A 44 0.94 -8.92 19.47
CA SER A 44 -0.23 -9.39 20.23
C SER A 44 0.21 -10.68 20.91
N ASN A 45 0.14 -10.72 22.25
CA ASN A 45 0.65 -11.84 23.04
C ASN A 45 -0.51 -12.52 23.77
N TYR A 46 -0.82 -13.75 23.40
CA TYR A 46 -1.74 -14.55 24.21
C TYR A 46 -0.94 -15.09 25.38
N GLN A 47 -1.24 -14.70 26.62
CA GLN A 47 -0.53 -15.20 27.79
C GLN A 47 -1.46 -16.07 28.63
N PHE A 48 -1.09 -17.33 28.76
CA PHE A 48 -1.79 -18.32 29.56
C PHE A 48 -1.04 -18.45 30.89
N ASP A 49 -1.63 -18.02 32.01
CA ASP A 49 -1.05 -18.14 33.36
C ASP A 49 -1.85 -19.14 34.18
N TYR A 50 -1.24 -20.28 34.50
CA TYR A 50 -1.89 -21.42 35.15
C TYR A 50 -1.61 -21.46 36.67
N SER A 51 -0.92 -20.45 37.21
CA SER A 51 -0.88 -20.20 38.66
C SER A 51 -2.17 -19.53 39.16
N THR A 52 -2.94 -18.96 38.24
CA THR A 52 -4.26 -18.38 38.47
C THR A 52 -5.32 -19.14 37.68
N ASP A 53 -6.55 -19.15 38.17
CA ASP A 53 -7.69 -19.87 37.59
C ASP A 53 -8.22 -19.26 36.26
N SER A 54 -7.41 -18.49 35.54
CA SER A 54 -7.85 -17.57 34.48
C SER A 54 -6.97 -17.61 33.21
N ILE A 55 -7.59 -17.47 32.04
CA ILE A 55 -6.88 -17.27 30.76
C ILE A 55 -6.99 -15.82 30.34
N TYR A 56 -5.89 -15.21 29.88
CA TYR A 56 -5.92 -13.86 29.32
C TYR A 56 -5.38 -13.81 27.89
N ILE A 57 -6.05 -13.03 27.05
CA ILE A 57 -5.48 -12.53 25.80
C ILE A 57 -4.88 -11.17 26.13
N ARG A 58 -3.60 -10.97 25.84
CA ARG A 58 -2.97 -9.66 25.95
C ARG A 58 -2.81 -9.07 24.55
N ASP A 59 -3.56 -8.00 24.27
CA ASP A 59 -3.38 -7.28 23.01
C ASP A 59 -2.06 -6.49 23.01
N THR A 60 -1.74 -5.84 21.88
CA THR A 60 -0.56 -4.97 21.73
C THR A 60 -0.52 -3.78 22.69
N LEU A 61 -1.63 -3.47 23.35
CA LEU A 61 -1.78 -2.35 24.30
C LEU A 61 -1.77 -2.83 25.76
N ASN A 62 -1.44 -4.10 26.00
CA ASN A 62 -1.47 -4.77 27.31
C ASN A 62 -2.87 -4.91 27.94
N ASN A 63 -3.96 -4.80 27.17
CA ASN A 63 -5.30 -5.11 27.69
C ASN A 63 -5.47 -6.62 27.85
N ASN A 64 -5.96 -7.04 29.02
CA ASN A 64 -6.20 -8.45 29.32
C ASN A 64 -7.68 -8.80 29.07
N PHE A 65 -7.95 -9.64 28.07
CA PHE A 65 -9.30 -10.19 27.83
C PHE A 65 -9.39 -11.62 28.38
N MET A 66 -10.33 -11.85 29.28
CA MET A 66 -10.51 -13.19 29.87
C MET A 66 -11.21 -14.12 28.87
N LEU A 67 -10.61 -15.28 28.56
CA LEU A 67 -11.32 -16.30 27.78
C LEU A 67 -12.38 -17.00 28.65
N PRO A 68 -13.50 -17.43 28.06
CA PRO A 68 -14.67 -17.84 28.83
C PRO A 68 -14.53 -19.18 29.57
N TYR A 69 -13.45 -19.95 29.37
CA TYR A 69 -13.21 -21.23 30.06
C TYR A 69 -11.72 -21.44 30.31
N LYS A 70 -11.40 -22.17 31.38
CA LYS A 70 -10.04 -22.54 31.79
C LYS A 70 -9.35 -23.46 30.77
N PRO A 71 -8.03 -23.37 30.58
CA PRO A 71 -7.30 -24.30 29.74
C PRO A 71 -7.12 -25.61 30.51
N PHE A 72 -7.03 -26.71 29.79
CA PHE A 72 -6.95 -28.03 30.37
C PHE A 72 -5.65 -28.71 29.96
N ILE A 73 -4.90 -29.25 30.91
CA ILE A 73 -3.69 -30.04 30.61
C ILE A 73 -4.08 -31.52 30.61
N LYS A 74 -3.80 -32.19 29.50
CA LYS A 74 -3.97 -33.63 29.37
C LYS A 74 -2.73 -34.23 28.73
N ASN A 75 -2.12 -35.24 29.35
CA ASN A 75 -0.93 -35.91 28.80
C ASN A 75 0.20 -34.94 28.40
N ASN A 76 0.44 -33.91 29.22
CA ASN A 76 1.42 -32.84 28.96
C ASN A 76 1.12 -31.99 27.69
N VAL A 77 -0.13 -32.01 27.23
CA VAL A 77 -0.65 -31.18 26.13
C VAL A 77 -1.56 -30.10 26.69
N PHE A 78 -1.32 -28.86 26.28
CA PHE A 78 -2.13 -27.70 26.67
C PHE A 78 -3.30 -27.55 25.72
N LEU A 79 -4.51 -27.72 26.24
CA LEU A 79 -5.74 -27.66 25.46
C LEU A 79 -6.50 -26.37 25.74
N ILE A 80 -6.83 -25.65 24.66
CA ILE A 80 -7.48 -24.34 24.69
C ILE A 80 -8.78 -24.33 23.86
N PRO A 81 -9.73 -23.41 24.12
CA PRO A 81 -10.95 -23.30 23.34
C PRO A 81 -10.67 -22.80 21.92
N LEU A 82 -10.71 -23.72 20.94
CA LEU A 82 -10.30 -23.45 19.55
C LEU A 82 -10.95 -22.20 18.96
N ARG A 83 -12.28 -22.13 19.01
CA ARG A 83 -13.06 -21.03 18.42
C ARG A 83 -12.66 -19.69 19.01
N ALA A 84 -12.67 -19.60 20.34
CA ALA A 84 -12.41 -18.34 21.03
C ALA A 84 -11.00 -17.83 20.77
N THR A 85 -10.00 -18.71 20.67
CA THR A 85 -8.61 -18.31 20.40
C THR A 85 -8.38 -17.93 18.94
N VAL A 86 -8.98 -18.63 17.98
CA VAL A 86 -8.81 -18.30 16.56
C VAL A 86 -9.56 -17.02 16.22
N GLU A 87 -10.80 -16.85 16.69
CA GLU A 87 -11.61 -15.65 16.43
C GLU A 87 -11.03 -14.40 17.10
N SER A 88 -10.49 -14.51 18.31
CA SER A 88 -9.82 -13.38 18.96
C SER A 88 -8.56 -12.92 18.23
N ALA A 89 -7.94 -13.80 17.43
CA ALA A 89 -6.80 -13.47 16.60
C ALA A 89 -7.21 -12.83 15.27
N GLY A 90 -8.52 -12.72 14.98
CA GLY A 90 -9.04 -12.28 13.69
C GLY A 90 -9.26 -13.41 12.68
N GLY A 91 -9.17 -14.67 13.11
CA GLY A 91 -9.49 -15.84 12.29
C GLY A 91 -10.99 -16.18 12.29
N ILE A 92 -11.38 -17.09 11.40
CA ILE A 92 -12.76 -17.58 11.24
C ILE A 92 -12.79 -19.07 11.56
N VAL A 93 -13.81 -19.51 12.29
CA VAL A 93 -14.05 -20.92 12.63
C VAL A 93 -15.44 -21.39 12.19
N GLU A 94 -15.46 -22.31 11.24
CA GLU A 94 -16.67 -22.92 10.70
C GLU A 94 -16.72 -24.41 11.07
N TYR A 95 -17.87 -24.89 11.56
CA TYR A 95 -18.06 -26.30 11.89
C TYR A 95 -19.04 -26.95 10.93
N ASN A 96 -18.60 -28.03 10.28
CA ASN A 96 -19.44 -28.88 9.45
C ASN A 96 -19.90 -30.10 10.27
N LYS A 97 -21.23 -30.23 10.41
CA LYS A 97 -21.85 -31.32 11.18
C LYS A 97 -21.78 -32.67 10.48
N GLU A 98 -21.79 -32.71 9.15
CA GLU A 98 -21.89 -33.93 8.35
C GLU A 98 -20.62 -34.77 8.43
N ASP A 99 -19.46 -34.14 8.21
CA ASP A 99 -18.15 -34.81 8.27
C ASP A 99 -17.40 -34.53 9.59
N ARG A 100 -18.05 -33.83 10.53
CA ARG A 100 -17.51 -33.39 11.82
C ARG A 100 -16.22 -32.59 11.66
N SER A 101 -16.05 -31.92 10.53
CA SER A 101 -14.87 -31.11 10.27
C SER A 101 -15.00 -29.69 10.80
N ILE A 102 -13.86 -29.11 11.16
CA ILE A 102 -13.76 -27.72 11.57
C ILE A 102 -12.82 -27.05 10.57
N LEU A 103 -13.35 -26.10 9.81
CA LEU A 103 -12.59 -25.27 8.89
C LEU A 103 -12.13 -24.01 9.64
N LEU A 104 -10.86 -23.70 9.48
CA LEU A 104 -10.19 -22.57 10.11
C LEU A 104 -9.62 -21.69 9.01
N LYS A 105 -9.87 -20.38 9.08
CA LYS A 105 -9.26 -19.40 8.18
C LYS A 105 -8.57 -18.31 8.98
N TYR A 106 -7.37 -17.93 8.56
CA TYR A 106 -6.59 -16.85 9.17
C TYR A 106 -5.79 -16.13 8.09
N GLY A 107 -6.26 -14.96 7.64
CA GLY A 107 -5.79 -14.38 6.37
C GLY A 107 -5.93 -15.41 5.24
N ASN A 108 -4.89 -15.58 4.42
CA ASN A 108 -4.86 -16.58 3.33
C ASN A 108 -4.59 -18.02 3.78
N ARG A 109 -4.45 -18.26 5.09
CA ARG A 109 -4.16 -19.59 5.61
C ARG A 109 -5.46 -20.31 5.91
N THR A 110 -5.55 -21.54 5.42
CA THR A 110 -6.66 -22.44 5.73
C THR A 110 -6.16 -23.63 6.52
N GLY A 111 -6.94 -24.06 7.50
CA GLY A 111 -6.78 -25.34 8.16
C GLY A 111 -8.08 -26.13 8.20
N LYS A 112 -7.96 -27.45 8.17
CA LYS A 112 -9.08 -28.37 8.35
C LYS A 112 -8.75 -29.34 9.47
N LEU A 113 -9.65 -29.43 10.44
CA LEU A 113 -9.61 -30.39 11.53
C LEU A 113 -10.80 -31.34 11.43
N THR A 114 -10.75 -32.45 12.14
CA THR A 114 -11.89 -33.36 12.27
C THR A 114 -12.01 -33.82 13.71
N LEU A 115 -13.19 -33.65 14.31
CA LEU A 115 -13.44 -34.12 15.68
C LEU A 115 -13.19 -35.63 15.79
N GLY A 116 -12.52 -36.05 16.87
CA GLY A 116 -12.14 -37.44 17.11
C GLY A 116 -10.88 -37.91 16.36
N LYS A 117 -10.30 -37.09 15.48
CA LYS A 117 -9.00 -37.37 14.84
C LYS A 117 -7.87 -36.69 15.61
N ASN A 118 -6.69 -37.29 15.54
CA ASN A 118 -5.43 -36.70 15.98
C ASN A 118 -4.65 -36.13 14.79
N THR A 119 -5.32 -35.80 13.69
CA THR A 119 -4.68 -35.20 12.53
C THR A 119 -5.44 -33.98 12.07
N GLY A 120 -4.71 -33.03 11.49
CA GLY A 120 -5.27 -31.83 10.88
C GLY A 120 -4.44 -31.42 9.68
N ILE A 121 -5.03 -30.59 8.84
CA ILE A 121 -4.41 -30.02 7.66
C ILE A 121 -4.24 -28.53 7.90
N ALA A 122 -3.08 -27.97 7.58
CA ALA A 122 -2.89 -26.53 7.45
C ALA A 122 -1.90 -26.27 6.32
N GLU A 123 -2.18 -25.28 5.45
CA GLU A 123 -1.33 -24.95 4.30
C GLU A 123 -0.91 -26.18 3.47
N ASN A 124 -1.87 -27.07 3.18
CA ASN A 124 -1.66 -28.34 2.45
C ASN A 124 -0.69 -29.35 3.11
N LYS A 125 -0.33 -29.14 4.38
CA LYS A 125 0.47 -30.09 5.17
C LYS A 125 -0.40 -30.78 6.20
N THR A 126 -0.17 -32.09 6.35
CA THR A 126 -0.81 -32.88 7.41
C THR A 126 0.04 -32.79 8.68
N PHE A 127 -0.62 -32.53 9.80
CA PHE A 127 -0.03 -32.51 11.13
C PHE A 127 -0.66 -33.60 11.98
N ILE A 128 0.14 -34.18 12.87
CA ILE A 128 -0.30 -35.17 13.83
C ILE A 128 -0.25 -34.54 15.22
N PHE A 129 -1.35 -34.64 15.94
CA PHE A 129 -1.52 -34.18 17.31
C PHE A 129 -1.13 -35.29 18.28
N ALA A 130 -0.59 -34.87 19.43
CA ALA A 130 -0.37 -35.80 20.54
C ALA A 130 -1.70 -36.33 21.11
N GLU A 131 -2.78 -35.53 21.03
CA GLU A 131 -4.11 -35.90 21.49
C GLU A 131 -5.15 -35.73 20.36
N LYS A 132 -6.19 -36.57 20.38
CA LYS A 132 -7.35 -36.41 19.47
C LYS A 132 -8.06 -35.08 19.79
N LEU A 133 -8.73 -34.50 18.79
CA LEU A 133 -9.68 -33.41 19.01
C LEU A 133 -10.91 -33.93 19.77
N PHE A 134 -11.24 -33.30 20.89
CA PHE A 134 -12.43 -33.62 21.67
C PHE A 134 -13.15 -32.37 22.15
N VAL A 135 -14.37 -32.58 22.63
CA VAL A 135 -15.26 -31.52 23.09
C VAL A 135 -15.25 -31.51 24.62
N ILE A 136 -14.98 -30.34 25.20
CA ILE A 136 -15.11 -30.09 26.64
C ILE A 136 -16.22 -29.05 26.81
N ASN A 137 -17.26 -29.37 27.59
CA ASN A 137 -18.38 -28.45 27.87
C ASN A 137 -19.00 -27.83 26.60
N GLY A 138 -19.19 -28.63 25.54
CA GLY A 138 -19.75 -28.17 24.28
C GLY A 138 -18.79 -27.37 23.37
N ARG A 139 -17.51 -27.23 23.74
CA ARG A 139 -16.50 -26.51 22.95
C ARG A 139 -15.36 -27.43 22.52
N THR A 140 -14.94 -27.30 21.27
CA THR A 140 -13.74 -28.00 20.79
C THR A 140 -12.51 -27.50 21.52
N ALA A 141 -11.83 -28.42 22.21
CA ALA A 141 -10.54 -28.18 22.83
C ALA A 141 -9.43 -28.64 21.88
N ILE A 142 -8.37 -27.82 21.75
CA ILE A 142 -7.27 -28.10 20.84
C ILE A 142 -5.93 -27.80 21.48
N ASP A 143 -4.92 -28.55 21.06
CA ASP A 143 -3.53 -28.28 21.36
C ASP A 143 -3.13 -26.86 20.90
N ILE A 144 -2.69 -26.05 21.86
CA ILE A 144 -2.20 -24.69 21.64
C ILE A 144 -1.11 -24.60 20.56
N ARG A 145 -0.27 -25.65 20.41
CA ARG A 145 0.78 -25.73 19.38
C ARG A 145 0.20 -25.64 17.97
N TYR A 146 -0.99 -26.17 17.76
CA TYR A 146 -1.63 -26.12 16.45
C TYR A 146 -2.21 -24.73 16.16
N VAL A 147 -2.76 -24.06 17.16
CA VAL A 147 -3.19 -22.65 17.00
C VAL A 147 -1.99 -21.78 16.65
N ALA A 148 -0.84 -21.97 17.32
CA ALA A 148 0.40 -21.29 16.97
C ALA A 148 0.85 -21.57 15.52
N LEU A 149 0.75 -22.82 15.05
CA LEU A 149 1.07 -23.18 13.66
C LEU A 149 0.13 -22.51 12.64
N LEU A 150 -1.17 -22.52 12.90
CA LEU A 150 -2.17 -21.88 12.03
C LEU A 150 -1.93 -20.39 11.85
N VAL A 151 -1.61 -19.72 12.95
CA VAL A 151 -1.50 -18.26 13.00
C VAL A 151 -0.06 -17.76 12.85
N ASN A 152 0.88 -18.65 12.52
CA ASN A 152 2.32 -18.38 12.45
C ASN A 152 2.91 -17.77 13.74
N GLY A 153 2.29 -18.06 14.88
CA GLY A 153 2.71 -17.54 16.17
C GLY A 153 3.87 -18.34 16.75
N ILE A 154 4.70 -17.68 17.56
CA ILE A 154 5.71 -18.37 18.37
C ILE A 154 5.09 -18.80 19.68
N LEU A 155 5.15 -20.12 19.94
CA LEU A 155 4.77 -20.67 21.23
C LEU A 155 5.93 -20.52 22.21
N ASN A 156 5.72 -19.79 23.30
CA ASN A 156 6.65 -19.75 24.43
C ASN A 156 6.04 -20.53 25.59
N GLN A 157 6.76 -21.49 26.14
CA GLN A 157 6.27 -22.28 27.27
C GLN A 157 7.26 -22.18 28.43
N LYS A 158 6.76 -21.83 29.62
CA LYS A 158 7.52 -21.79 30.87
C LYS A 158 6.69 -22.42 31.98
N ASN A 159 7.13 -23.53 32.55
CA ASN A 159 6.52 -24.26 33.68
C ASN A 159 4.98 -24.26 33.67
N ASN A 160 4.35 -23.29 34.35
CA ASN A 160 2.90 -23.11 34.50
C ASN A 160 2.37 -21.96 33.63
N SER A 161 2.97 -21.70 32.48
CA SER A 161 2.54 -20.68 31.52
C SER A 161 2.88 -21.09 30.10
N CYS A 162 1.97 -20.74 29.21
CA CYS A 162 2.19 -20.83 27.78
C CYS A 162 1.89 -19.45 27.20
N SER A 163 2.46 -19.07 26.08
CA SER A 163 2.04 -17.89 25.33
C SER A 163 2.21 -18.10 23.84
N ILE A 164 1.27 -17.57 23.05
CA ILE A 164 1.43 -17.48 21.60
C ILE A 164 1.67 -16.01 21.28
N THR A 165 2.85 -15.70 20.76
CA THR A 165 3.18 -14.40 20.20
C THR A 165 2.79 -14.36 18.73
N PHE A 166 1.85 -13.49 18.39
CA PHE A 166 1.42 -13.28 17.00
C PHE A 166 2.32 -12.22 16.38
N TYR A 167 2.84 -12.56 15.21
CA TYR A 167 3.57 -11.59 14.38
C TYR A 167 2.60 -10.98 13.37
N PRO A 168 2.60 -9.65 13.23
CA PRO A 168 1.81 -9.02 12.21
C PRO A 168 2.26 -9.47 10.81
N ILE A 169 1.30 -9.61 9.89
CA ILE A 169 1.60 -9.83 8.48
C ILE A 169 2.09 -8.54 7.79
N PHE A 170 1.69 -7.39 8.36
CA PHE A 170 2.11 -6.06 7.91
C PHE A 170 2.37 -5.19 9.13
N ASN A 171 3.54 -4.56 9.19
CA ASN A 171 3.92 -3.66 10.27
C ASN A 171 4.92 -2.62 9.78
N GLU A 172 4.41 -1.52 9.27
CA GLU A 172 5.22 -0.47 8.68
C GLU A 172 4.70 0.90 9.10
N LYS A 173 5.58 1.90 9.08
CA LYS A 173 5.18 3.29 9.25
C LYS A 173 4.54 3.80 7.97
N ASP A 174 3.43 4.51 8.12
CA ASP A 174 2.81 5.25 7.03
C ASP A 174 3.54 6.59 6.78
N ALA A 175 3.08 7.35 5.77
CA ALA A 175 3.66 8.65 5.42
C ALA A 175 3.60 9.69 6.56
N LEU A 176 2.69 9.54 7.54
CA LEU A 176 2.62 10.38 8.74
C LEU A 176 3.43 9.79 9.91
N HIS A 177 4.30 8.81 9.63
CA HIS A 177 5.14 8.12 10.59
C HIS A 177 4.39 7.32 11.67
N HIS A 178 3.10 7.04 11.45
CA HIS A 178 2.31 6.20 12.34
C HIS A 178 2.48 4.73 11.98
N ASN A 179 2.62 3.90 13.01
CA ASN A 179 2.78 2.47 12.81
C ASN A 179 1.43 1.82 12.46
N THR A 180 1.35 1.20 11.29
CA THR A 180 0.17 0.48 10.82
C THR A 180 0.42 -1.01 10.94
N THR A 181 -0.38 -1.68 11.77
CA THR A 181 -0.20 -3.11 12.07
C THR A 181 -1.42 -3.91 11.64
N LEU A 182 -1.21 -4.92 10.80
CA LEU A 182 -2.23 -5.90 10.41
C LEU A 182 -1.78 -7.30 10.82
N TYR A 183 -2.69 -8.05 11.44
CA TYR A 183 -2.49 -9.44 11.82
C TYR A 183 -3.10 -10.42 10.83
N THR A 184 -4.06 -9.95 10.02
CA THR A 184 -4.76 -10.69 8.98
C THR A 184 -4.83 -9.84 7.72
N GLU A 185 -4.96 -10.52 6.59
CA GLU A 185 -5.16 -9.84 5.30
C GLU A 185 -6.53 -9.13 5.30
N PRO A 186 -6.59 -7.86 4.87
CA PRO A 186 -7.85 -7.13 4.80
C PRO A 186 -8.70 -7.66 3.63
N HIS A 187 -10.00 -7.79 3.83
CA HIS A 187 -10.99 -8.14 2.81
C HIS A 187 -12.03 -7.02 2.58
N ARG A 188 -11.98 -5.98 3.42
CA ARG A 188 -12.85 -4.81 3.39
C ARG A 188 -12.01 -3.55 3.32
N ILE A 189 -11.59 -3.18 2.12
CA ILE A 189 -10.69 -2.05 1.87
C ILE A 189 -11.50 -0.83 1.43
N ILE A 190 -11.23 0.32 2.05
CA ILE A 190 -11.67 1.62 1.53
C ILE A 190 -10.46 2.36 0.95
N SER A 191 -10.60 2.87 -0.27
CA SER A 191 -9.59 3.68 -0.94
C SER A 191 -10.02 5.16 -0.98
N LEU A 192 -9.33 6.02 -0.23
CA LEU A 192 -9.52 7.47 -0.25
C LEU A 192 -8.51 8.16 -1.17
N GLY A 193 -8.44 7.71 -2.42
CA GLY A 193 -7.63 8.33 -3.46
C GLY A 193 -7.70 7.56 -4.77
N ALA A 194 -7.87 8.29 -5.89
CA ALA A 194 -7.92 7.69 -7.22
C ALA A 194 -6.65 6.87 -7.51
N ASN A 195 -5.49 7.43 -7.22
CA ASN A 195 -4.19 6.77 -7.41
C ASN A 195 -4.09 5.41 -6.67
N ILE A 196 -4.60 5.33 -5.44
CA ILE A 196 -4.60 4.09 -4.67
C ILE A 196 -5.61 3.10 -5.27
N THR A 197 -6.78 3.58 -5.68
CA THR A 197 -7.78 2.73 -6.33
C THR A 197 -7.18 2.06 -7.56
N GLU A 198 -6.47 2.81 -8.40
CA GLU A 198 -5.81 2.27 -9.58
C GLU A 198 -4.76 1.21 -9.27
N ILE A 199 -3.97 1.40 -8.21
CA ILE A 199 -3.00 0.40 -7.76
C ILE A 199 -3.72 -0.90 -7.38
N LEU A 200 -4.79 -0.81 -6.59
CA LEU A 200 -5.57 -1.97 -6.15
C LEU A 200 -6.14 -2.75 -7.35
N TYR A 201 -6.67 -2.06 -8.35
CA TYR A 201 -7.12 -2.71 -9.59
C TYR A 201 -5.95 -3.32 -10.37
N ALA A 202 -4.83 -2.61 -10.49
CA ALA A 202 -3.68 -3.06 -11.28
C ALA A 202 -3.01 -4.32 -10.71
N ILE A 203 -3.13 -4.57 -9.41
CA ILE A 203 -2.60 -5.79 -8.75
C ILE A 203 -3.68 -6.85 -8.50
N GLY A 204 -4.92 -6.64 -8.99
CA GLY A 204 -5.98 -7.65 -8.97
C GLY A 204 -6.65 -7.87 -7.61
N VAL A 205 -6.83 -6.81 -6.81
CA VAL A 205 -7.49 -6.87 -5.49
C VAL A 205 -8.78 -6.02 -5.43
N ASP A 206 -9.39 -5.80 -6.59
CA ASP A 206 -10.59 -4.98 -6.71
C ASP A 206 -11.82 -5.58 -6.01
N ASP A 207 -11.89 -6.89 -5.85
CA ASP A 207 -12.93 -7.62 -5.13
C ASP A 207 -13.00 -7.24 -3.64
N LYS A 208 -11.86 -6.89 -3.03
CA LYS A 208 -11.74 -6.47 -1.62
C LYS A 208 -12.13 -5.00 -1.41
N ILE A 209 -12.32 -4.23 -2.48
CA ILE A 209 -12.68 -2.81 -2.39
C ILE A 209 -14.18 -2.68 -2.10
N ILE A 210 -14.52 -2.15 -0.93
CA ILE A 210 -15.91 -1.93 -0.50
C ILE A 210 -16.34 -0.46 -0.57
N GLY A 211 -15.38 0.45 -0.70
CA GLY A 211 -15.66 1.88 -0.88
C GLY A 211 -14.49 2.64 -1.51
N VAL A 212 -14.83 3.70 -2.25
CA VAL A 212 -13.87 4.55 -2.95
C VAL A 212 -14.24 6.03 -2.84
N SER A 213 -13.25 6.91 -3.04
CA SER A 213 -13.50 8.35 -3.17
C SER A 213 -14.29 8.70 -4.44
N ASN A 214 -14.97 9.85 -4.43
CA ASN A 214 -15.72 10.36 -5.59
C ASN A 214 -14.87 10.59 -6.85
N PHE A 215 -13.54 10.63 -6.72
CA PHE A 215 -12.59 10.84 -7.81
C PHE A 215 -12.04 9.52 -8.38
N SER A 216 -12.40 8.38 -7.80
CA SER A 216 -11.97 7.06 -8.23
C SER A 216 -12.83 6.57 -9.41
N ASP A 217 -12.45 6.98 -10.61
CA ASP A 217 -13.17 6.75 -11.87
C ASP A 217 -12.46 5.82 -12.86
N TYR A 218 -11.23 5.39 -12.55
CA TYR A 218 -10.43 4.45 -13.33
C TYR A 218 -9.98 3.23 -12.49
N PRO A 219 -10.01 2.01 -13.06
CA PRO A 219 -10.74 1.65 -14.28
C PRO A 219 -12.24 1.93 -14.13
N LYS A 220 -13.01 1.89 -15.22
CA LYS A 220 -14.43 2.28 -15.22
C LYS A 220 -15.26 1.59 -14.13
N ASP A 221 -14.90 0.35 -13.79
CA ASP A 221 -15.56 -0.45 -12.75
C ASP A 221 -15.38 0.11 -11.33
N ALA A 222 -14.39 0.97 -11.09
CA ALA A 222 -14.22 1.68 -9.82
C ALA A 222 -15.45 2.51 -9.45
N LYS A 223 -16.19 3.05 -10.44
CA LYS A 223 -17.43 3.80 -10.22
C LYS A 223 -18.56 2.96 -9.62
N ASN A 224 -18.49 1.63 -9.77
CA ASN A 224 -19.50 0.72 -9.25
C ASN A 224 -19.33 0.46 -7.74
N LYS A 225 -18.20 0.86 -7.14
CA LYS A 225 -17.94 0.74 -5.71
C LYS A 225 -18.70 1.82 -4.93
N THR A 226 -18.95 1.56 -3.64
CA THR A 226 -19.63 2.53 -2.77
C THR A 226 -18.85 3.84 -2.68
N GLN A 227 -19.47 4.94 -3.08
CA GLN A 227 -18.85 6.27 -3.01
C GLN A 227 -18.90 6.81 -1.59
N VAL A 228 -17.73 6.98 -0.96
CA VAL A 228 -17.61 7.43 0.43
C VAL A 228 -17.31 8.92 0.58
N GLY A 229 -17.43 9.70 -0.51
CA GLY A 229 -17.25 11.15 -0.50
C GLY A 229 -15.97 11.61 -1.19
N GLY A 230 -15.74 12.91 -1.17
CA GLY A 230 -14.55 13.50 -1.77
C GLY A 230 -13.32 13.25 -0.92
N PHE A 231 -12.16 13.46 -1.54
CA PHE A 231 -10.87 13.34 -0.90
C PHE A 231 -10.66 14.33 0.28
N PHE A 232 -11.14 15.58 0.14
CA PHE A 232 -11.07 16.60 1.19
C PHE A 232 -12.19 16.49 2.24
N ASN A 233 -13.28 15.81 1.90
CA ASN A 233 -14.51 15.75 2.70
C ASN A 233 -15.18 14.37 2.60
N PRO A 234 -14.50 13.28 3.00
CA PRO A 234 -15.11 11.97 3.01
C PRO A 234 -16.19 11.90 4.10
N SER A 235 -17.24 11.11 3.87
CA SER A 235 -18.28 10.83 4.86
C SER A 235 -17.78 9.80 5.85
N ILE A 236 -17.43 10.28 7.04
CA ILE A 236 -16.96 9.44 8.15
C ILE A 236 -18.02 8.43 8.56
N GLU A 237 -19.31 8.81 8.54
CA GLU A 237 -20.43 7.93 8.88
C GLU A 237 -20.55 6.77 7.90
N LYS A 238 -20.45 7.04 6.59
CA LYS A 238 -20.47 5.99 5.56
C LYS A 238 -19.27 5.06 5.70
N ILE A 239 -18.08 5.62 5.91
CA ILE A 239 -16.86 4.84 6.11
C ILE A 239 -17.01 3.91 7.31
N PHE A 240 -17.48 4.43 8.44
CA PHE A 240 -17.66 3.64 9.67
C PHE A 240 -18.74 2.55 9.49
N ALA A 241 -19.87 2.88 8.87
CA ALA A 241 -20.95 1.93 8.58
C ALA A 241 -20.49 0.77 7.68
N LEU A 242 -19.53 1.02 6.79
CA LEU A 242 -18.92 0.01 5.95
C LEU A 242 -17.97 -0.93 6.71
N SER A 243 -17.64 -0.67 7.98
CA SER A 243 -16.79 -1.56 8.81
C SER A 243 -15.54 -2.05 8.07
N PRO A 244 -14.65 -1.15 7.60
CA PRO A 244 -13.46 -1.53 6.85
C PRO A 244 -12.41 -2.20 7.75
N ASP A 245 -11.65 -3.12 7.16
CA ASP A 245 -10.46 -3.70 7.80
C ASP A 245 -9.28 -2.73 7.76
N ILE A 246 -9.20 -1.92 6.69
CA ILE A 246 -8.21 -0.86 6.50
C ILE A 246 -8.73 0.22 5.55
N ILE A 247 -8.29 1.45 5.80
CA ILE A 247 -8.48 2.60 4.93
C ILE A 247 -7.13 3.03 4.37
N LEU A 248 -7.00 3.06 3.05
CA LEU A 248 -5.82 3.55 2.36
C LEU A 248 -6.05 5.01 1.95
N ILE A 249 -5.17 5.93 2.38
CA ILE A 249 -5.38 7.38 2.28
C ILE A 249 -4.30 8.02 1.41
N ALA A 250 -4.70 8.79 0.40
CA ALA A 250 -3.76 9.48 -0.49
C ALA A 250 -3.30 10.85 0.04
N ARG A 251 -2.24 11.39 -0.57
CA ARG A 251 -1.63 12.71 -0.29
C ARG A 251 -2.61 13.84 -0.44
N GLY A 252 -2.74 14.65 0.59
CA GLY A 252 -3.60 15.85 0.63
C GLY A 252 -4.93 15.65 1.38
N THR A 253 -5.19 14.45 1.94
CA THR A 253 -6.37 14.25 2.79
C THR A 253 -6.13 15.08 4.04
N PRO A 254 -7.09 15.93 4.47
CA PRO A 254 -6.87 16.78 5.63
C PRO A 254 -6.52 15.95 6.88
N LEU A 255 -5.50 16.38 7.63
CA LEU A 255 -5.10 15.70 8.87
C LEU A 255 -6.28 15.54 9.84
N SER A 256 -7.16 16.55 9.91
CA SER A 256 -8.37 16.51 10.73
C SER A 256 -9.34 15.38 10.38
N VAL A 257 -9.36 14.93 9.12
CA VAL A 257 -10.14 13.76 8.68
C VAL A 257 -9.45 12.49 9.15
N ILE A 258 -8.13 12.39 8.95
CA ILE A 258 -7.33 11.22 9.34
C ILE A 258 -7.41 11.01 10.85
N ASP A 259 -7.27 12.06 11.64
CA ASP A 259 -7.33 12.02 13.10
C ASP A 259 -8.70 11.54 13.60
N LYS A 260 -9.79 12.00 12.98
CA LYS A 260 -11.15 11.51 13.29
C LYS A 260 -11.30 10.02 13.01
N LEU A 261 -10.83 9.55 11.87
CA LEU A 261 -10.88 8.13 11.51
C LEU A 261 -10.07 7.27 12.51
N ARG A 262 -8.88 7.73 12.92
CA ARG A 262 -8.06 7.04 13.93
C ARG A 262 -8.73 7.03 15.30
N ALA A 263 -9.36 8.13 15.71
CA ALA A 263 -10.10 8.23 16.97
C ALA A 263 -11.28 7.25 17.06
N LEU A 264 -11.84 6.84 15.92
CA LEU A 264 -12.86 5.79 15.82
C LEU A 264 -12.30 4.36 15.87
N GLY A 265 -10.99 4.19 16.05
CA GLY A 265 -10.33 2.89 16.09
C GLY A 265 -10.15 2.23 14.72
N LEU A 266 -10.35 2.97 13.63
CA LEU A 266 -10.19 2.44 12.27
C LEU A 266 -8.70 2.36 11.92
N LYS A 267 -8.31 1.26 11.25
CA LYS A 267 -6.95 1.09 10.76
C LYS A 267 -6.76 1.89 9.48
N ILE A 268 -5.66 2.62 9.40
CA ILE A 268 -5.37 3.54 8.30
C ILE A 268 -3.94 3.33 7.84
N TYR A 269 -3.70 3.44 6.55
CA TYR A 269 -2.37 3.61 5.97
C TYR A 269 -2.35 4.84 5.05
N THR A 270 -1.56 5.85 5.39
CA THR A 270 -1.41 7.08 4.59
C THR A 270 -0.23 6.97 3.62
N SER A 271 -0.40 7.44 2.40
CA SER A 271 0.64 7.51 1.37
C SER A 271 0.92 8.95 0.95
N ASP A 272 2.19 9.27 0.71
CA ASP A 272 2.63 10.58 0.22
C ASP A 272 3.73 10.45 -0.84
N PRO A 273 3.39 10.05 -2.09
CA PRO A 273 4.39 9.89 -3.13
C PRO A 273 4.77 11.23 -3.78
N HIS A 274 6.08 11.47 -3.96
CA HIS A 274 6.64 12.67 -4.59
C HIS A 274 7.39 12.36 -5.89
N THR A 275 7.89 11.13 -6.03
CA THR A 275 8.69 10.65 -7.17
C THR A 275 8.10 9.39 -7.79
N ILE A 276 8.60 9.00 -8.97
CA ILE A 276 8.23 7.73 -9.60
C ILE A 276 8.61 6.53 -8.71
N ASP A 277 9.76 6.59 -8.03
CA ASP A 277 10.19 5.54 -7.10
C ASP A 277 9.28 5.46 -5.85
N ASP A 278 8.71 6.57 -5.39
CA ASP A 278 7.72 6.53 -4.31
C ASP A 278 6.43 5.84 -4.74
N ILE A 279 6.04 5.96 -6.01
CA ILE A 279 4.90 5.23 -6.57
C ILE A 279 5.18 3.72 -6.56
N TYR A 280 6.40 3.30 -6.92
CA TYR A 280 6.80 1.89 -6.79
C TYR A 280 6.79 1.42 -5.34
N THR A 281 7.25 2.26 -4.42
CA THR A 281 7.20 1.98 -2.98
C THR A 281 5.77 1.82 -2.50
N LEU A 282 4.85 2.68 -2.96
CA LEU A 282 3.43 2.59 -2.66
C LEU A 282 2.81 1.30 -3.23
N ILE A 283 3.15 0.90 -4.47
CA ILE A 283 2.68 -0.36 -5.07
C ILE A 283 3.16 -1.57 -4.25
N LEU A 284 4.39 -1.55 -3.74
CA LEU A 284 4.90 -2.60 -2.85
C LEU A 284 4.18 -2.60 -1.50
N ALA A 285 3.98 -1.43 -0.89
CA ALA A 285 3.25 -1.32 0.37
C ALA A 285 1.82 -1.85 0.26
N VAL A 286 1.10 -1.47 -0.80
CA VAL A 286 -0.25 -1.98 -1.07
C VAL A 286 -0.24 -3.47 -1.35
N GLY A 287 0.74 -3.98 -2.11
CA GLY A 287 0.94 -5.42 -2.31
C GLY A 287 1.18 -6.18 -1.01
N ASN A 288 1.96 -5.61 -0.09
CA ASN A 288 2.25 -6.22 1.21
C ASN A 288 1.01 -6.22 2.12
N ILE A 289 0.27 -5.10 2.15
CA ILE A 289 -1.01 -4.97 2.88
C ILE A 289 -2.02 -6.01 2.40
N THR A 290 -2.11 -6.22 1.09
CA THR A 290 -3.18 -7.01 0.47
C THR A 290 -2.83 -8.47 0.19
N GLY A 291 -1.57 -8.86 0.38
CA GLY A 291 -1.07 -10.22 0.09
C GLY A 291 -0.64 -10.45 -1.36
N ASN A 292 -0.62 -9.42 -2.21
CA ASN A 292 -0.42 -9.47 -3.67
C ASN A 292 0.98 -8.96 -4.10
N MET A 293 2.03 -9.40 -3.38
CA MET A 293 3.41 -8.93 -3.65
C MET A 293 3.95 -9.38 -5.01
N GLU A 294 3.56 -10.56 -5.50
CA GLU A 294 4.02 -11.05 -6.79
C GLU A 294 3.48 -10.17 -7.94
N GLU A 295 2.19 -9.86 -7.89
CA GLU A 295 1.52 -8.97 -8.83
C GLU A 295 2.12 -7.56 -8.78
N SER A 296 2.38 -7.03 -7.58
CA SER A 296 3.06 -5.74 -7.39
C SER A 296 4.46 -5.72 -8.03
N ILE A 297 5.28 -6.75 -7.82
CA ILE A 297 6.63 -6.84 -8.40
C ILE A 297 6.55 -6.92 -9.94
N ASN A 298 5.63 -7.72 -10.47
CA ASN A 298 5.42 -7.84 -11.90
C ASN A 298 4.95 -6.53 -12.54
N LEU A 299 4.05 -5.80 -11.87
CA LEU A 299 3.61 -4.47 -12.27
C LEU A 299 4.80 -3.49 -12.31
N ILE A 300 5.57 -3.40 -11.22
CA ILE A 300 6.75 -2.51 -11.14
C ILE A 300 7.77 -2.84 -12.22
N LYS A 301 8.02 -4.13 -12.51
CA LYS A 301 8.94 -4.54 -13.58
C LYS A 301 8.50 -4.00 -14.95
N LYS A 302 7.19 -4.04 -15.25
CA LYS A 302 6.63 -3.48 -16.48
C LYS A 302 6.79 -1.96 -16.52
N LEU A 303 6.42 -1.29 -15.42
CA LEU A 303 6.52 0.17 -15.30
C LEU A 303 7.96 0.66 -15.46
N ARG A 304 8.92 0.04 -14.76
CA ARG A 304 10.35 0.34 -14.91
C ARG A 304 10.87 0.13 -16.32
N GLY A 305 10.33 -0.84 -17.07
CA GLY A 305 10.66 -1.00 -18.48
C GLY A 305 10.31 0.23 -19.32
N ILE A 306 9.15 0.82 -19.09
CA ILE A 306 8.69 2.05 -19.78
C ILE A 306 9.53 3.25 -19.36
N GLU A 307 9.75 3.42 -18.05
CA GLU A 307 10.58 4.50 -17.50
C GLU A 307 12.02 4.44 -18.04
N ASN A 308 12.66 3.27 -18.01
CA ASN A 308 14.02 3.08 -18.50
C ASN A 308 14.14 3.43 -20.00
N ASN A 309 13.16 3.02 -20.81
CA ASN A 309 13.14 3.35 -22.24
C ASN A 309 13.15 4.86 -22.50
N ILE A 310 12.45 5.65 -21.69
CA ILE A 310 12.39 7.11 -21.84
C ILE A 310 13.65 7.75 -21.27
N THR A 311 14.02 7.39 -20.05
CA THR A 311 15.22 7.94 -19.37
C THR A 311 16.50 7.66 -20.16
N ASP A 312 16.62 6.49 -20.81
CA ASP A 312 17.75 6.18 -21.69
C ASP A 312 17.82 7.05 -22.95
N LYS A 313 16.68 7.49 -23.48
CA LYS A 313 16.62 8.41 -24.63
C LYS A 313 17.00 9.82 -24.25
N VAL A 314 16.67 10.26 -23.03
CA VAL A 314 16.88 11.65 -22.60
C VAL A 314 18.18 11.89 -21.83
N LYS A 315 18.84 10.84 -21.30
CA LYS A 315 20.03 10.98 -20.44
C LYS A 315 21.21 11.72 -21.09
N ASN A 316 21.32 11.64 -22.42
CA ASN A 316 22.42 12.24 -23.19
C ASN A 316 22.05 13.56 -23.86
N ILE A 317 20.83 14.08 -23.64
CA ILE A 317 20.42 15.36 -24.22
C ILE A 317 21.21 16.49 -23.53
N PRO A 318 22.00 17.28 -24.29
CA PRO A 318 22.74 18.40 -23.73
C PRO A 318 21.77 19.38 -23.05
N LYS A 319 22.20 20.00 -21.94
CA LYS A 319 21.36 20.98 -21.21
C LYS A 319 20.85 22.11 -22.11
N ALA A 320 21.65 22.53 -23.10
CA ALA A 320 21.28 23.55 -24.07
C ALA A 320 20.12 23.15 -25.00
N ASN A 321 19.86 21.84 -25.15
CA ASN A 321 18.81 21.28 -26.00
C ASN A 321 17.58 20.84 -25.18
N LYS A 322 17.60 21.01 -23.86
CA LYS A 322 16.44 20.73 -23.03
C LYS A 322 15.45 21.88 -23.13
N LYS A 323 14.19 21.56 -23.44
CA LYS A 323 13.09 22.53 -23.57
C LYS A 323 12.64 23.01 -22.19
N LYS A 324 12.41 24.32 -22.06
CA LYS A 324 11.76 24.93 -20.90
C LYS A 324 10.25 24.72 -20.97
N ILE A 325 9.67 24.24 -19.88
CA ILE A 325 8.24 23.89 -19.79
C ILE A 325 7.57 24.74 -18.73
N TYR A 326 6.42 25.30 -19.09
CA TYR A 326 5.43 25.82 -18.16
C TYR A 326 4.22 24.88 -18.12
N VAL A 327 3.82 24.45 -16.93
CA VAL A 327 2.60 23.66 -16.73
C VAL A 327 1.60 24.51 -15.97
N GLU A 328 0.46 24.78 -16.59
CA GLU A 328 -0.65 25.47 -15.95
C GLU A 328 -1.68 24.45 -15.45
N ILE A 329 -1.71 24.27 -14.13
CA ILE A 329 -2.68 23.42 -13.45
C ILE A 329 -4.04 24.13 -13.42
N TRP A 330 -4.03 25.39 -12.97
CA TRP A 330 -5.23 26.22 -12.82
C TRP A 330 -4.96 27.64 -13.29
N ASN A 331 -5.98 28.34 -13.80
CA ASN A 331 -5.82 29.65 -14.44
C ASN A 331 -6.15 30.85 -13.53
N ASN A 332 -6.97 30.68 -12.49
CA ASN A 332 -7.34 31.77 -11.58
C ASN A 332 -7.51 31.32 -10.10
N PRO A 333 -6.52 31.56 -9.22
CA PRO A 333 -5.21 32.13 -9.56
C PRO A 333 -4.41 31.20 -10.47
N GLN A 334 -3.41 31.72 -11.18
CA GLN A 334 -2.52 30.91 -12.01
C GLN A 334 -1.64 30.01 -11.13
N ILE A 335 -1.92 28.71 -11.11
CA ILE A 335 -1.21 27.70 -10.31
C ILE A 335 -0.34 26.85 -11.22
N SER A 336 0.93 26.71 -10.84
CA SER A 336 1.93 25.90 -11.55
C SER A 336 2.48 24.79 -10.66
N VAL A 337 3.57 24.19 -11.10
CA VAL A 337 4.23 23.01 -10.53
C VAL A 337 5.54 23.38 -9.83
N GLY A 338 5.65 23.14 -8.53
CA GLY A 338 6.87 23.31 -7.74
C GLY A 338 7.80 22.08 -7.78
N GLU A 339 8.98 22.21 -7.17
CA GLU A 339 10.02 21.17 -7.15
C GLU A 339 9.55 19.83 -6.57
N ASP A 340 8.84 19.86 -5.45
CA ASP A 340 8.47 18.67 -4.67
C ASP A 340 7.11 18.06 -5.07
N THR A 341 6.94 17.92 -6.38
CA THR A 341 5.73 17.37 -7.00
C THR A 341 6.06 16.25 -7.96
N PHE A 342 5.14 15.30 -8.07
CA PHE A 342 5.27 14.20 -9.02
C PHE A 342 5.18 14.73 -10.48
N VAL A 343 4.50 15.86 -10.76
CA VAL A 343 4.52 16.49 -12.10
C VAL A 343 5.91 17.00 -12.45
N ASN A 344 6.63 17.60 -11.48
CA ASN A 344 8.02 18.00 -11.70
C ASN A 344 8.92 16.79 -11.96
N ALA A 345 8.73 15.69 -11.21
CA ALA A 345 9.45 14.44 -11.45
C ALA A 345 9.22 13.92 -12.88
N LEU A 346 7.99 14.02 -13.40
CA LEU A 346 7.67 13.68 -14.79
C LEU A 346 8.37 14.58 -15.81
N ILE A 347 8.35 15.90 -15.60
CA ILE A 347 9.02 16.87 -16.47
C ILE A 347 10.51 16.56 -16.58
N GLU A 348 11.17 16.36 -15.44
CA GLU A 348 12.61 16.06 -15.41
C GLU A 348 12.92 14.68 -16.02
N GLY A 349 12.10 13.68 -15.71
CA GLY A 349 12.22 12.32 -16.26
C GLY A 349 12.04 12.27 -17.78
N ALA A 350 11.23 13.16 -18.34
CA ALA A 350 11.05 13.32 -19.78
C ALA A 350 12.14 14.20 -20.43
N GLY A 351 13.12 14.70 -19.67
CA GLY A 351 14.21 15.52 -20.18
C GLY A 351 13.93 17.03 -20.25
N GLY A 352 12.78 17.49 -19.76
CA GLY A 352 12.41 18.91 -19.73
C GLY A 352 13.05 19.71 -18.59
N ILE A 353 12.84 21.03 -18.63
CA ILE A 353 13.19 21.96 -17.55
C ILE A 353 11.91 22.65 -17.07
N ASN A 354 11.47 22.36 -15.84
CA ASN A 354 10.36 23.07 -15.22
C ASN A 354 10.76 24.50 -14.85
N ILE A 355 10.15 25.51 -15.48
CA ILE A 355 10.50 26.91 -15.21
C ILE A 355 10.07 27.36 -13.81
N THR A 356 9.07 26.72 -13.19
CA THR A 356 8.55 27.10 -11.87
C THR A 356 9.12 26.27 -10.73
N LYS A 357 10.10 25.38 -11.01
CA LYS A 357 10.70 24.47 -10.03
C LYS A 357 11.12 25.17 -8.73
N ASN A 358 11.79 26.32 -8.86
CA ASN A 358 12.38 27.04 -7.71
C ASN A 358 11.41 27.99 -7.00
N LEU A 359 10.13 28.03 -7.41
CA LEU A 359 9.12 28.82 -6.72
C LEU A 359 8.68 28.11 -5.43
N LYS A 360 8.23 28.90 -4.45
CA LYS A 360 7.90 28.38 -3.12
C LYS A 360 6.58 27.61 -3.12
N GLY A 361 6.63 26.39 -2.60
CA GLY A 361 5.47 25.50 -2.41
C GLY A 361 5.27 24.52 -3.55
N ASP A 362 4.52 23.46 -3.29
CA ASP A 362 4.23 22.38 -4.26
C ASP A 362 3.43 22.90 -5.47
N TRP A 363 2.49 23.81 -5.19
CA TRP A 363 1.56 24.37 -6.18
C TRP A 363 1.66 25.90 -6.16
N PRO A 364 2.78 26.49 -6.63
CA PRO A 364 3.02 27.92 -6.53
C PRO A 364 2.02 28.72 -7.38
N ILE A 365 1.58 29.86 -6.84
CA ILE A 365 0.88 30.88 -7.62
C ILE A 365 1.93 31.68 -8.39
N VAL A 366 1.75 31.80 -9.69
CA VAL A 366 2.74 32.39 -10.60
C VAL A 366 2.11 33.55 -11.36
N ASN A 367 2.80 34.69 -11.45
CA ASN A 367 2.31 35.82 -12.23
C ASN A 367 2.76 35.74 -13.70
N SER A 368 2.06 36.47 -14.57
CA SER A 368 2.33 36.47 -16.00
C SER A 368 3.71 37.05 -16.34
N GLU A 369 4.19 38.05 -15.60
CA GLU A 369 5.49 38.68 -15.82
C GLU A 369 6.64 37.69 -15.64
N TYR A 370 6.54 36.80 -14.65
CA TYR A 370 7.50 35.72 -14.42
C TYR A 370 7.54 34.75 -15.61
N ILE A 371 6.38 34.32 -16.10
CA ILE A 371 6.27 33.36 -17.20
C ILE A 371 6.84 33.96 -18.50
N ILE A 372 6.52 35.23 -18.79
CA ILE A 372 7.07 35.97 -19.93
C ILE A 372 8.60 36.05 -19.83
N LYS A 373 9.13 36.34 -18.64
CA LYS A 373 10.58 36.45 -18.42
C LYS A 373 11.31 35.11 -18.57
N GLU A 374 10.74 34.03 -18.02
CA GLU A 374 11.34 32.69 -18.13
C GLU A 374 11.30 32.13 -19.55
N ASN A 375 10.34 32.62 -20.36
CA ASN A 375 10.19 32.35 -21.78
C ASN A 375 10.19 30.84 -22.10
N PRO A 376 9.15 30.08 -21.69
CA PRO A 376 9.08 28.66 -21.92
C PRO A 376 8.96 28.33 -23.42
N ASP A 377 9.55 27.20 -23.81
CA ASP A 377 9.47 26.63 -25.17
C ASP A 377 8.20 25.80 -25.36
N THR A 378 7.61 25.31 -24.27
CA THR A 378 6.39 24.49 -24.27
C THR A 378 5.47 24.91 -23.13
N ILE A 379 4.16 25.00 -23.41
CA ILE A 379 3.10 25.22 -22.42
C ILE A 379 2.18 23.99 -22.39
N ILE A 380 1.92 23.47 -21.20
CA ILE A 380 0.98 22.36 -20.95
C ILE A 380 -0.16 22.87 -20.09
N LEU A 381 -1.41 22.59 -20.49
CA LEU A 381 -2.63 23.03 -19.84
C LEU A 381 -3.41 21.80 -19.37
N LEU A 382 -3.80 21.75 -18.08
CA LEU A 382 -4.51 20.59 -17.51
C LEU A 382 -6.01 20.82 -17.29
N TYR A 383 -6.44 21.81 -16.49
CA TYR A 383 -7.88 21.96 -16.16
C TYR A 383 -8.59 23.18 -16.75
N ALA A 384 -7.88 24.27 -17.02
CA ALA A 384 -8.52 25.58 -16.90
C ALA A 384 -8.41 26.51 -18.11
N SER A 385 -7.54 26.21 -19.07
CA SER A 385 -7.27 27.12 -20.18
C SER A 385 -7.36 26.41 -21.53
N THR A 386 -8.01 27.07 -22.48
CA THR A 386 -7.89 26.72 -23.89
C THR A 386 -6.64 27.37 -24.49
N LYS A 387 -6.19 26.85 -25.63
CA LYS A 387 -5.11 27.48 -26.41
C LYS A 387 -5.41 28.96 -26.73
N THR A 388 -6.67 29.25 -27.08
CA THR A 388 -7.12 30.62 -27.38
C THR A 388 -7.08 31.55 -26.16
N ASP A 389 -7.32 31.03 -24.95
CA ASP A 389 -7.21 31.83 -23.73
C ASP A 389 -5.76 32.26 -23.49
N ILE A 390 -4.80 31.36 -23.73
CA ILE A 390 -3.36 31.62 -23.63
C ILE A 390 -2.90 32.68 -24.64
N GLU A 391 -3.30 32.53 -25.91
CA GLU A 391 -2.91 33.46 -26.99
C GLU A 391 -3.41 34.89 -26.77
N LYS A 392 -4.52 35.06 -26.02
CA LYS A 392 -5.10 36.37 -25.70
C LYS A 392 -4.49 37.04 -24.47
N ARG A 393 -3.61 36.37 -23.73
CA ARG A 393 -3.03 36.94 -22.51
C ARG A 393 -2.07 38.10 -22.84
N PRO A 394 -2.22 39.26 -22.17
CA PRO A 394 -1.36 40.41 -22.43
C PRO A 394 0.13 40.06 -22.30
N GLY A 395 0.92 40.35 -23.33
CA GLY A 395 2.37 40.11 -23.36
C GLY A 395 2.80 38.66 -23.67
N TRP A 396 1.87 37.70 -23.73
CA TRP A 396 2.22 36.29 -23.97
C TRP A 396 2.55 35.99 -25.44
N SER A 397 2.21 36.88 -26.37
CA SER A 397 2.64 36.78 -27.78
C SER A 397 4.17 36.73 -27.94
N GLU A 398 4.91 37.19 -26.92
CA GLU A 398 6.37 37.17 -26.93
C GLU A 398 7.01 35.87 -26.41
N ILE A 399 6.21 34.96 -25.85
CA ILE A 399 6.67 33.66 -25.35
C ILE A 399 6.93 32.70 -26.51
N ASN A 400 8.07 32.00 -26.50
CA ASN A 400 8.46 31.02 -27.53
C ASN A 400 7.36 29.99 -27.78
N ALA A 401 6.81 29.39 -26.73
CA ALA A 401 5.73 28.41 -26.85
C ALA A 401 4.51 28.95 -27.60
N VAL A 402 4.15 30.22 -27.39
CA VAL A 402 3.01 30.86 -28.06
C VAL A 402 3.33 31.15 -29.53
N LYS A 403 4.52 31.70 -29.82
CA LYS A 403 4.97 31.98 -31.20
C LYS A 403 5.02 30.73 -32.07
N ASN A 404 5.49 29.64 -31.49
CA ASN A 404 5.70 28.37 -32.19
C ASN A 404 4.45 27.48 -32.15
N GLY A 405 3.40 27.87 -31.43
CA GLY A 405 2.18 27.10 -31.29
C GLY A 405 2.32 25.84 -30.42
N GLU A 406 3.38 25.74 -29.62
CA GLU A 406 3.75 24.66 -28.70
C GLU A 406 2.94 24.72 -27.39
N ILE A 407 1.61 24.74 -27.54
CA ILE A 407 0.63 24.78 -26.46
C ILE A 407 -0.21 23.50 -26.53
N TYR A 408 -0.14 22.69 -25.48
CA TYR A 408 -0.74 21.37 -25.40
C TYR A 408 -1.79 21.34 -24.28
N ILE A 409 -2.98 20.81 -24.59
CA ILE A 409 -4.02 20.52 -23.60
C ILE A 409 -3.96 19.02 -23.36
N GLU A 410 -3.75 18.62 -22.11
CA GLU A 410 -3.52 17.23 -21.75
C GLU A 410 -4.50 16.76 -20.67
N ASP A 411 -4.72 15.44 -20.62
CA ASP A 411 -5.55 14.82 -19.58
C ASP A 411 -4.87 14.97 -18.22
N PRO A 412 -5.45 15.70 -17.24
CA PRO A 412 -4.86 15.85 -15.92
C PRO A 412 -4.64 14.51 -15.23
N ASP A 413 -5.43 13.48 -15.50
CA ASP A 413 -5.35 12.22 -14.75
C ASP A 413 -4.01 11.50 -14.92
N ILE A 414 -3.39 11.59 -16.10
CA ILE A 414 -2.06 11.00 -16.35
C ILE A 414 -0.92 11.88 -15.83
N PHE A 415 -1.25 13.09 -15.38
CA PHE A 415 -0.36 14.11 -14.84
C PHE A 415 -0.67 14.48 -13.39
N GLU A 416 -1.65 13.88 -12.72
CA GLU A 416 -2.04 14.28 -11.36
C GLU A 416 -2.25 13.15 -10.38
N ARG A 417 -2.30 11.92 -10.90
CA ARG A 417 -2.55 10.73 -10.10
C ARG A 417 -1.25 9.93 -10.02
N PRO A 418 -0.51 9.98 -8.90
CA PRO A 418 0.72 9.20 -8.69
C PRO A 418 0.39 7.70 -8.56
N SER A 419 0.12 7.10 -9.71
CA SER A 419 -0.48 5.79 -9.95
C SER A 419 0.29 5.07 -11.08
N PRO A 420 0.00 3.80 -11.39
CA PRO A 420 0.63 3.13 -12.53
C PRO A 420 0.47 3.88 -13.86
N ARG A 421 -0.61 4.65 -14.05
CA ARG A 421 -0.86 5.43 -15.27
C ARG A 421 0.08 6.63 -15.44
N ILE A 422 0.84 7.01 -14.41
CA ILE A 422 1.74 8.17 -14.46
C ILE A 422 2.78 8.06 -15.58
N LEU A 423 3.16 6.84 -15.97
CA LEU A 423 4.10 6.62 -17.07
C LEU A 423 3.51 6.92 -18.45
N ASN A 424 2.18 6.99 -18.57
CA ASN A 424 1.55 7.55 -19.77
C ASN A 424 1.87 9.05 -19.87
N GLY A 425 1.81 9.78 -18.75
CA GLY A 425 2.23 11.18 -18.66
C GLY A 425 3.71 11.36 -18.98
N LEU A 426 4.59 10.49 -18.46
CA LEU A 426 6.01 10.49 -18.80
C LEU A 426 6.25 10.30 -20.31
N THR A 427 5.58 9.31 -20.90
CA THR A 427 5.66 9.02 -22.34
C THR A 427 5.17 10.20 -23.16
N ARG A 428 4.02 10.75 -22.78
CA ARG A 428 3.39 11.88 -23.46
C ARG A 428 4.25 13.13 -23.42
N LEU A 429 4.88 13.43 -22.28
CA LEU A 429 5.84 14.53 -22.19
C LEU A 429 7.03 14.30 -23.12
N TYR A 430 7.61 13.11 -23.11
CA TYR A 430 8.72 12.81 -24.02
C TYR A 430 8.33 13.04 -25.49
N GLU A 431 7.14 12.61 -25.91
CA GLU A 431 6.62 12.85 -27.26
C GLU A 431 6.41 14.34 -27.57
N ILE A 432 5.87 15.11 -26.63
CA ILE A 432 5.72 16.58 -26.79
C ILE A 432 7.08 17.24 -26.97
N LEU A 433 8.08 16.81 -26.19
CA LEU A 433 9.38 17.46 -26.18
C LEU A 433 10.27 17.04 -27.35
N TYR A 434 10.19 15.78 -27.77
CA TYR A 434 11.16 15.18 -28.70
C TYR A 434 10.54 14.26 -29.76
N GLY A 435 9.22 14.15 -29.86
CA GLY A 435 8.55 13.25 -30.80
C GLY A 435 8.58 13.70 -32.27
N ASN A 436 9.01 14.94 -32.52
CA ASN A 436 9.14 15.51 -33.86
C ASN A 436 10.60 15.51 -34.39
N ASP A 437 11.55 15.00 -33.59
CA ASP A 437 12.98 14.86 -33.91
C ASP A 437 13.35 13.38 -34.08
#